data_AF-A0A8H3BYJ5-F1
#
_entry.id   AF-A0A8H3BYJ5-F1
#
_cell.length_a   1.000
_cell.length_b   1.000
_cell.length_c   1.000
_cell.angle_alpha   90.00
_cell.angle_beta   90.00
_cell.angle_gamma   90.00
#
_symmetry.space_group_name_H-M   'P 1'
#
loop_
_entity.id
_entity.type
_entity.pdbx_description
1 polymer ?
#
loop_
_entity_poly.entity_id
_entity_poly.type
_entity_poly.pdbx_seq_one_letter_code
_entity_poly.pdbx_strand_id
1 'polypeptide(L)'
;MSSQSSKASDSTPQSPASTSTTLAAMGDLSLKDPASVSEKDKTEAARLKDEGNAEFKKNHFAEAALKYSEALEHNPFDATLYCNRAYMRMKIEQHGYAIDDATKAIALDPKYVKAYYRRAVCYLSILKPQQAVADFKKTVQLDPKNVNAKTQLDATVKLVRRIEFEKAIEVGEEESSVTRCRDIIAQGGCDVDASYTGIKLPTNADGKYTIDQAFMDSMIAAFKDGKSIHRRYAWEIVLASWDLLSKEESLVNFELEEGVECDIIGDTHGQFYDLIHLLSLTGPPSEKHCLVFNGDFVDRGSWSVEVALTLFAYKWLYPNRVFLNRGNHETKDMNKVYGFEGYVKF
;
A
#
# COMPACT_ATOMS: atom_id res chain seq x y z
N MET A 1 72.61 -9.71 22.29
CA MET A 1 73.18 -8.83 21.24
C MET A 1 72.35 -8.99 19.99
N SER A 2 71.79 -7.87 19.51
CA SER A 2 71.27 -7.61 18.16
C SER A 2 70.22 -8.57 17.58
N SER A 3 68.93 -8.26 17.71
CA SER A 3 68.16 -7.37 16.82
C SER A 3 67.96 -7.92 15.41
N GLN A 4 66.77 -8.46 15.12
CA GLN A 4 66.00 -8.02 13.98
C GLN A 4 64.52 -8.37 14.15
N SER A 5 63.72 -7.31 14.03
CA SER A 5 62.27 -7.26 14.09
C SER A 5 61.65 -8.01 12.91
N SER A 6 60.87 -9.06 13.18
CA SER A 6 59.94 -9.62 12.21
C SER A 6 58.59 -8.92 12.38
N LYS A 7 58.36 -7.87 11.59
CA LYS A 7 57.02 -7.31 11.37
C LYS A 7 56.19 -8.39 10.67
N ALA A 8 55.22 -8.96 11.38
CA ALA A 8 54.09 -9.65 10.77
C ALA A 8 53.29 -8.60 9.99
N SER A 9 53.09 -8.83 8.70
CA SER A 9 52.24 -8.01 7.85
C SER A 9 50.79 -8.19 8.28
N ASP A 10 50.22 -7.10 8.79
CA ASP A 10 48.80 -6.91 9.02
C ASP A 10 48.05 -7.07 7.69
N SER A 11 47.40 -8.21 7.46
CA SER A 11 46.50 -8.43 6.33
C SER A 11 45.07 -8.13 6.79
N THR A 12 44.75 -6.85 6.89
CA THR A 12 43.38 -6.39 6.92
C THR A 12 42.70 -6.82 5.62
N PRO A 13 41.49 -7.42 5.63
CA PRO A 13 40.73 -7.62 4.40
C PRO A 13 40.35 -6.24 3.87
N GLN A 14 40.99 -5.83 2.77
CA GLN A 14 40.56 -4.65 2.03
C GLN A 14 39.18 -4.92 1.46
N SER A 15 38.22 -4.10 1.87
CA SER A 15 36.94 -3.89 1.21
C SER A 15 37.18 -3.67 -0.28
N PRO A 16 36.43 -4.33 -1.19
CA PRO A 16 36.58 -4.07 -2.60
C PRO A 16 36.23 -2.60 -2.85
N ALA A 17 37.23 -1.88 -3.38
CA ALA A 17 37.10 -0.51 -3.82
C ALA A 17 35.86 -0.38 -4.70
N SER A 18 35.04 0.61 -4.38
CA SER A 18 33.90 1.04 -5.18
C SER A 18 34.36 1.26 -6.62
N THR A 19 34.10 0.30 -7.49
CA THR A 19 34.13 0.53 -8.93
C THR A 19 33.00 1.52 -9.22
N SER A 20 33.40 2.78 -9.26
CA SER A 20 32.71 3.86 -9.98
C SER A 20 32.60 3.42 -11.43
N THR A 21 31.53 2.66 -11.72
CA THR A 21 31.13 2.36 -13.08
C THR A 21 30.56 3.65 -13.65
N THR A 22 31.48 4.43 -14.22
CA THR A 22 31.29 5.39 -15.31
C THR A 22 29.84 5.66 -15.68
N LEU A 23 29.32 6.72 -15.08
CA LEU A 23 28.16 7.50 -15.52
C LEU A 23 28.49 8.21 -16.85
N ALA A 24 28.86 7.45 -17.88
CA ALA A 24 29.35 7.96 -19.15
C ALA A 24 28.74 7.18 -20.32
N ALA A 25 27.45 7.40 -20.57
CA ALA A 25 26.82 7.31 -21.89
C ALA A 25 25.32 7.69 -21.80
N MET A 26 25.00 8.85 -21.22
CA MET A 26 23.83 9.60 -21.69
C MET A 26 24.38 10.78 -22.46
N GLY A 27 24.66 10.52 -23.73
CA GLY A 27 25.05 11.54 -24.68
C GLY A 27 23.99 12.64 -24.67
N ASP A 28 24.47 13.85 -24.36
CA ASP A 28 23.91 15.15 -24.72
C ASP A 28 22.57 15.07 -25.49
N LEU A 29 21.47 14.98 -24.73
CA LEU A 29 20.15 15.34 -25.22
C LEU A 29 20.13 16.86 -25.34
N SER A 30 20.77 17.35 -26.41
CA SER A 30 20.55 18.69 -26.95
C SER A 30 19.07 18.99 -26.82
N LEU A 31 18.74 20.07 -26.11
CA LEU A 31 17.40 20.62 -26.04
C LEU A 31 16.95 20.90 -27.47
N LYS A 32 16.33 19.91 -28.11
CA LYS A 32 15.77 20.03 -29.44
C LYS A 32 14.77 21.19 -29.36
N ASP A 33 14.87 22.15 -30.25
CA ASP A 33 13.78 23.12 -30.41
C ASP A 33 12.56 22.31 -30.88
N PRO A 34 11.32 22.56 -30.41
CA PRO A 34 10.12 21.99 -31.01
C PRO A 34 10.10 22.07 -32.54
N ALA A 35 10.71 23.11 -33.13
CA ALA A 35 10.86 23.28 -34.58
C ALA A 35 11.85 22.30 -35.26
N SER A 36 12.70 21.61 -34.49
CA SER A 36 13.71 20.67 -34.99
C SER A 36 13.20 19.24 -35.18
N VAL A 37 11.97 18.93 -34.78
CA VAL A 37 11.37 17.61 -35.00
C VAL A 37 10.94 17.48 -36.46
N SER A 38 11.47 16.48 -37.17
CA SER A 38 11.17 16.27 -38.59
C SER A 38 9.71 15.82 -38.80
N GLU A 39 9.14 16.10 -39.97
CA GLU A 39 7.78 15.60 -40.30
C GLU A 39 7.69 14.08 -40.28
N LYS A 40 8.80 13.39 -40.61
CA LYS A 40 8.89 11.93 -40.50
C LYS A 40 8.76 11.48 -39.04
N ASP A 41 9.47 12.13 -38.12
CA ASP A 41 9.41 11.81 -36.69
C ASP A 41 8.03 12.15 -36.10
N LYS A 42 7.41 13.26 -36.52
CA LYS A 42 6.03 13.60 -36.13
C LYS A 42 5.04 12.53 -36.61
N THR A 43 5.19 12.07 -37.85
CA THR A 43 4.33 11.02 -38.43
C THR A 43 4.51 9.70 -37.68
N GLU A 44 5.75 9.32 -37.37
CA GLU A 44 6.03 8.10 -36.62
C GLU A 44 5.53 8.17 -35.17
N ALA A 45 5.73 9.30 -34.49
CA ALA A 45 5.17 9.54 -33.16
C ALA A 45 3.64 9.45 -33.17
N ALA A 46 2.97 9.97 -34.21
CA ALA A 46 1.52 9.86 -34.35
C ALA A 46 1.06 8.41 -34.55
N ARG A 47 1.78 7.62 -35.36
CA ARG A 47 1.53 6.19 -35.56
C ARG A 47 1.63 5.42 -34.24
N LEU A 48 2.72 5.63 -33.49
CA LEU A 48 2.95 4.99 -32.18
C LEU A 48 1.93 5.44 -31.13
N LYS A 49 1.50 6.71 -31.16
CA LYS A 49 0.40 7.20 -30.33
C LYS A 49 -0.89 6.44 -30.60
N ASP A 50 -1.20 6.15 -31.87
CA ASP A 50 -2.40 5.43 -32.25
C ASP A 50 -2.33 3.94 -31.85
N GLU A 51 -1.15 3.32 -31.89
CA GLU A 51 -0.91 2.00 -31.29
C GLU A 51 -1.13 2.02 -29.77
N GLY A 52 -0.58 3.02 -29.06
CA GLY A 52 -0.80 3.18 -27.62
C GLY A 52 -2.28 3.40 -27.27
N ASN A 53 -3.01 4.16 -28.09
CA ASN A 53 -4.46 4.31 -27.97
C ASN A 53 -5.21 2.98 -28.20
N ALA A 54 -4.72 2.12 -29.10
CA ALA A 54 -5.31 0.81 -29.36
C ALA A 54 -5.09 -0.16 -28.19
N GLU A 55 -3.89 -0.22 -27.62
CA GLU A 55 -3.60 -1.02 -26.41
C GLU A 55 -4.39 -0.52 -25.20
N PHE A 56 -4.54 0.80 -25.04
CA PHE A 56 -5.40 1.37 -24.00
C PHE A 56 -6.86 0.87 -24.12
N LYS A 57 -7.41 0.81 -25.33
CA LYS A 57 -8.79 0.29 -25.55
C LYS A 57 -8.94 -1.19 -25.18
N LYS A 58 -7.84 -1.96 -25.18
CA LYS A 58 -7.78 -3.35 -24.73
C LYS A 58 -7.51 -3.49 -23.22
N ASN A 59 -7.39 -2.37 -22.49
CA ASN A 59 -6.93 -2.32 -21.09
C ASN A 59 -5.48 -2.81 -20.86
N HIS A 60 -4.67 -2.87 -21.91
CA HIS A 60 -3.24 -3.18 -21.83
C HIS A 60 -2.46 -1.92 -21.47
N PHE A 61 -2.57 -1.50 -20.21
CA PHE A 61 -2.07 -0.20 -19.75
C PHE A 61 -0.54 -0.09 -19.77
N ALA A 62 0.17 -1.17 -19.45
CA ALA A 62 1.63 -1.18 -19.45
C ALA A 62 2.16 -1.06 -20.89
N GLU A 63 1.59 -1.83 -21.82
CA GLU A 63 1.91 -1.82 -23.23
C GLU A 63 1.58 -0.46 -23.86
N ALA A 64 0.44 0.13 -23.52
CA ALA A 64 0.10 1.48 -23.94
C ALA A 64 1.12 2.52 -23.44
N ALA A 65 1.59 2.41 -22.19
CA ALA A 65 2.61 3.30 -21.65
C ALA A 65 3.96 3.16 -22.37
N LEU A 66 4.33 1.94 -22.77
CA LEU A 66 5.52 1.68 -23.59
C LEU A 66 5.39 2.34 -24.97
N LYS A 67 4.24 2.19 -25.64
CA LYS A 67 3.99 2.83 -26.95
C LYS A 67 4.03 4.36 -26.90
N TYR A 68 3.51 4.98 -25.85
CA TYR A 68 3.69 6.42 -25.67
C TYR A 68 5.15 6.80 -25.39
N SER A 69 5.94 5.92 -24.76
CA SER A 69 7.37 6.15 -24.53
C SER A 69 8.16 6.11 -25.84
N GLU A 70 7.91 5.11 -26.69
CA GLU A 70 8.45 5.03 -28.06
C GLU A 70 8.07 6.29 -28.86
N ALA A 71 6.80 6.72 -28.80
CA ALA A 71 6.35 7.93 -29.49
C ALA A 71 7.10 9.21 -29.03
N LEU A 72 7.45 9.29 -27.75
CA LEU A 72 8.19 10.41 -27.17
C LEU A 72 9.66 10.45 -27.57
N GLU A 73 10.26 9.32 -27.96
CA GLU A 73 11.61 9.29 -28.53
C GLU A 73 11.66 10.01 -29.89
N HIS A 74 10.57 9.93 -30.66
CA HIS A 74 10.43 10.61 -31.94
C HIS A 74 9.97 12.07 -31.78
N ASN A 75 8.97 12.33 -30.91
CA ASN A 75 8.47 13.68 -30.67
C ASN A 75 8.36 14.01 -29.18
N PRO A 76 9.44 14.51 -28.55
CA PRO A 76 9.46 14.80 -27.12
C PRO A 76 8.75 16.12 -26.74
N PHE A 77 8.12 16.84 -27.69
CA PHE A 77 7.42 18.11 -27.45
C PHE A 77 5.89 18.01 -27.59
N ASP A 78 5.35 16.81 -27.82
CA ASP A 78 3.90 16.62 -27.82
C ASP A 78 3.36 16.43 -26.39
N ALA A 79 2.70 17.46 -25.87
CA ALA A 79 2.06 17.43 -24.55
C ALA A 79 1.02 16.29 -24.42
N THR A 80 0.37 15.89 -25.52
CA THR A 80 -0.64 14.82 -25.55
C THR A 80 -0.03 13.47 -25.19
N LEU A 81 1.18 13.18 -25.66
CA LEU A 81 1.87 11.92 -25.38
C LEU A 81 2.19 11.78 -23.90
N TYR A 82 2.76 12.82 -23.29
CA TYR A 82 3.00 12.84 -21.86
C TYR A 82 1.71 12.70 -21.07
N CYS A 83 0.67 13.46 -21.42
CA CYS A 83 -0.61 13.39 -20.72
C CYS A 83 -1.20 11.97 -20.81
N ASN A 84 -1.20 11.33 -21.98
CA ASN A 84 -1.70 9.98 -22.18
C ASN A 84 -0.87 8.94 -21.43
N ARG A 85 0.46 9.05 -21.45
CA ARG A 85 1.35 8.16 -20.66
C ARG A 85 1.14 8.34 -19.17
N ALA A 86 0.96 9.56 -18.68
CA ALA A 86 0.62 9.84 -17.28
C ALA A 86 -0.64 9.07 -16.87
N TYR A 87 -1.65 9.05 -17.73
CA TYR A 87 -2.89 8.32 -17.45
C TYR A 87 -2.70 6.80 -17.45
N MET A 88 -1.85 6.26 -18.32
CA MET A 88 -1.54 4.82 -18.27
C MET A 88 -0.80 4.48 -16.99
N ARG A 89 0.19 5.30 -16.62
CA ARG A 89 0.94 5.19 -15.35
C ARG A 89 0.03 5.31 -14.12
N MET A 90 -0.99 6.16 -14.16
CA MET A 90 -2.03 6.19 -13.12
C MET A 90 -2.79 4.87 -12.99
N LYS A 91 -3.09 4.20 -14.11
CA LYS A 91 -3.84 2.93 -14.11
C LYS A 91 -3.03 1.75 -13.58
N ILE A 92 -1.70 1.82 -13.68
CA ILE A 92 -0.76 0.83 -13.12
C ILE A 92 -0.12 1.32 -11.81
N GLU A 93 -0.73 2.32 -11.17
CA GLU A 93 -0.34 2.86 -9.85
C GLU A 93 1.08 3.45 -9.74
N GLN A 94 1.69 3.77 -10.88
CA GLN A 94 2.97 4.49 -10.98
C GLN A 94 2.77 6.01 -10.83
N HIS A 95 2.19 6.43 -9.70
CA HIS A 95 1.77 7.81 -9.48
C HIS A 95 2.90 8.84 -9.55
N GLY A 96 4.10 8.50 -9.09
CA GLY A 96 5.28 9.38 -9.19
C GLY A 96 5.64 9.71 -10.64
N TYR A 97 5.80 8.68 -11.49
CA TYR A 97 6.06 8.87 -12.90
C TYR A 97 4.92 9.55 -13.66
N ALA A 98 3.66 9.32 -13.23
CA ALA A 98 2.51 10.03 -13.79
C ALA A 98 2.53 11.53 -13.45
N ILE A 99 2.99 11.91 -12.26
CA ILE A 99 3.18 13.32 -11.87
C ILE A 99 4.24 13.99 -12.75
N ASP A 100 5.36 13.31 -13.00
CA ASP A 100 6.43 13.84 -13.85
C ASP A 100 5.94 14.07 -15.28
N ASP A 101 5.23 13.09 -15.85
CA ASP A 101 4.66 13.21 -17.19
C ASP A 101 3.61 14.32 -17.27
N ALA A 102 2.68 14.39 -16.31
CA ALA A 102 1.69 15.45 -16.28
C ALA A 102 2.34 16.83 -16.11
N THR A 103 3.44 16.92 -15.35
CA THR A 103 4.22 18.16 -15.19
C THR A 103 4.89 18.57 -16.51
N LYS A 104 5.48 17.63 -17.25
CA LYS A 104 6.02 17.88 -18.59
C LYS A 104 4.94 18.31 -19.57
N ALA A 105 3.77 17.67 -19.55
CA ALA A 105 2.63 18.06 -20.38
C ALA A 105 2.16 19.49 -20.10
N ILE A 106 2.12 19.90 -18.82
CA ILE A 106 1.77 21.27 -18.40
C ILE A 106 2.85 22.28 -18.82
N ALA A 107 4.13 21.90 -18.76
CA ALA A 107 5.21 22.77 -19.20
C ALA A 107 5.16 23.04 -20.71
N LEU A 108 4.77 22.03 -21.50
CA LEU A 108 4.60 22.13 -22.96
C LEU A 108 3.31 22.87 -23.36
N ASP A 109 2.19 22.59 -22.67
CA ASP A 109 0.93 23.29 -22.85
C ASP A 109 0.34 23.71 -21.48
N PRO A 110 0.57 24.96 -21.04
CA PRO A 110 0.05 25.48 -19.78
C PRO A 110 -1.47 25.55 -19.69
N LYS A 111 -2.19 25.39 -20.81
CA LYS A 111 -3.67 25.36 -20.86
C LYS A 111 -4.22 23.93 -20.90
N TYR A 112 -3.37 22.90 -20.79
CA TYR A 112 -3.82 21.52 -20.92
C TYR A 112 -4.57 21.00 -19.69
N VAL A 113 -5.89 21.23 -19.66
CA VAL A 113 -6.80 20.92 -18.55
C VAL A 113 -6.64 19.49 -18.01
N LYS A 114 -6.53 18.49 -18.92
CA LYS A 114 -6.41 17.08 -18.54
C LYS A 114 -5.14 16.78 -17.74
N ALA A 115 -4.03 17.47 -18.02
CA ALA A 115 -2.77 17.24 -17.34
C ALA A 115 -2.83 17.70 -15.89
N TYR A 116 -3.39 18.89 -15.61
CA TYR A 116 -3.64 19.35 -14.25
C TYR A 116 -4.54 18.38 -13.47
N TYR A 117 -5.66 17.97 -14.07
CA TYR A 117 -6.58 17.04 -13.42
C TYR A 117 -5.89 15.70 -13.08
N ARG A 118 -5.14 15.13 -14.03
CA ARG A 118 -4.40 13.87 -13.84
C ARG A 118 -3.34 14.00 -12.74
N ARG A 119 -2.58 15.10 -12.74
CA ARG A 119 -1.58 15.37 -11.70
C ARG A 119 -2.22 15.54 -10.31
N ALA A 120 -3.35 16.23 -10.23
CA ALA A 120 -4.12 16.38 -9.00
C ALA A 120 -4.56 15.03 -8.43
N VAL A 121 -5.11 14.15 -9.28
CA VAL A 121 -5.49 12.78 -8.86
C VAL A 121 -4.27 12.00 -8.38
N CYS A 122 -3.13 12.08 -9.07
CA CYS A 122 -1.91 11.40 -8.61
C CYS A 122 -1.44 11.95 -7.26
N TYR A 123 -1.50 13.27 -7.05
CA TYR A 123 -1.17 13.86 -5.75
C TYR A 123 -2.08 13.33 -4.65
N LEU A 124 -3.37 13.13 -4.90
CA LEU A 124 -4.25 12.47 -3.92
C LEU A 124 -3.80 11.04 -3.63
N SER A 125 -3.46 10.26 -4.67
CA SER A 125 -3.00 8.87 -4.52
C SER A 125 -1.69 8.73 -3.74
N ILE A 126 -0.84 9.77 -3.71
CA ILE A 126 0.39 9.80 -2.90
C ILE A 126 0.24 10.67 -1.64
N LEU A 127 -0.99 10.88 -1.17
CA LEU A 127 -1.32 11.61 0.06
C LEU A 127 -0.78 13.05 0.14
N LYS A 128 -0.80 13.75 -0.99
CA LYS A 128 -0.40 15.16 -1.13
C LYS A 128 -1.59 16.07 -1.46
N PRO A 129 -2.63 16.13 -0.61
CA PRO A 129 -3.88 16.81 -0.95
C PRO A 129 -3.71 18.32 -1.12
N GLN A 130 -2.77 18.97 -0.43
CA GLN A 130 -2.50 20.40 -0.63
C GLN A 130 -2.05 20.72 -2.06
N GLN A 131 -1.19 19.87 -2.64
CA GLN A 131 -0.75 20.02 -4.04
C GLN A 131 -1.89 19.71 -5.01
N ALA A 132 -2.72 18.72 -4.70
CA ALA A 132 -3.92 18.40 -5.49
C ALA A 132 -4.91 19.57 -5.54
N VAL A 133 -5.12 20.31 -4.44
CA VAL A 133 -6.00 21.51 -4.42
C VAL A 133 -5.55 22.54 -5.44
N ALA A 134 -4.25 22.81 -5.55
CA ALA A 134 -3.72 23.80 -6.49
C ALA A 134 -4.03 23.42 -7.95
N ASP A 135 -3.81 22.16 -8.30
CA ASP A 135 -4.08 21.65 -9.65
C ASP A 135 -5.59 21.56 -9.95
N PHE A 136 -6.43 21.11 -9.01
CA PHE A 136 -7.88 21.12 -9.22
C PHE A 136 -8.44 22.54 -9.36
N LYS A 137 -7.95 23.51 -8.58
CA LYS A 137 -8.30 24.94 -8.78
C LYS A 137 -7.94 25.39 -10.19
N LYS A 138 -6.76 24.99 -10.69
CA LYS A 138 -6.34 25.32 -12.04
C LYS A 138 -7.21 24.64 -13.11
N THR A 139 -7.59 23.38 -12.91
CA THR A 139 -8.55 22.67 -13.78
C THR A 139 -9.88 23.41 -13.84
N VAL A 140 -10.46 23.81 -12.70
CA VAL A 140 -11.74 24.54 -12.64
C VAL A 140 -11.62 25.95 -13.24
N GLN A 141 -10.46 26.61 -13.10
CA GLN A 141 -10.20 27.91 -13.73
C GLN A 141 -10.19 27.80 -15.26
N LEU A 142 -9.55 26.77 -15.81
CA LEU A 142 -9.41 26.56 -17.26
C LEU A 142 -10.66 25.94 -17.89
N ASP A 143 -11.39 25.11 -17.15
CA ASP A 143 -12.65 24.48 -17.55
C ASP A 143 -13.71 24.58 -16.43
N PRO A 144 -14.42 25.72 -16.34
CA PRO A 144 -15.42 25.96 -15.29
C PRO A 144 -16.63 25.02 -15.33
N LYS A 145 -16.86 24.31 -16.45
CA LYS A 145 -17.98 23.37 -16.62
C LYS A 145 -17.61 21.95 -16.18
N ASN A 146 -16.36 21.71 -15.77
CA ASN A 146 -15.91 20.42 -15.29
C ASN A 146 -16.47 20.11 -13.89
N VAL A 147 -17.66 19.52 -13.85
CA VAL A 147 -18.34 19.14 -12.61
C VAL A 147 -17.47 18.20 -11.76
N ASN A 148 -16.80 17.23 -12.39
CA ASN A 148 -15.93 16.29 -11.69
C ASN A 148 -14.77 16.99 -10.98
N ALA A 149 -14.07 17.91 -11.66
CA ALA A 149 -12.99 18.68 -11.05
C ALA A 149 -13.48 19.56 -9.89
N LYS A 150 -14.68 20.14 -10.01
CA LYS A 150 -15.28 20.92 -8.91
C LYS A 150 -15.59 20.04 -7.70
N THR A 151 -16.23 18.89 -7.92
CA THR A 151 -16.52 17.94 -6.84
C THR A 151 -15.26 17.45 -6.15
N GLN A 152 -14.21 17.10 -6.93
CA GLN A 152 -12.92 16.68 -6.40
C GLN A 152 -12.21 17.80 -5.64
N LEU A 153 -12.27 19.05 -6.13
CA LEU A 153 -11.75 20.21 -5.42
C LEU A 153 -12.41 20.39 -4.05
N ASP A 154 -13.75 20.38 -4.01
CA ASP A 154 -14.52 20.57 -2.78
C ASP A 154 -14.23 19.46 -1.76
N ALA A 155 -14.17 18.20 -2.22
CA ALA A 155 -13.80 17.06 -1.39
C ALA A 155 -12.37 17.18 -0.86
N THR A 156 -11.42 17.57 -1.71
CA THR A 156 -10.00 17.70 -1.32
C THR A 156 -9.80 18.85 -0.34
N VAL A 157 -10.48 19.98 -0.51
CA VAL A 157 -10.41 21.10 0.44
C VAL A 157 -10.96 20.69 1.81
N LYS A 158 -12.06 19.92 1.85
CA LYS A 158 -12.57 19.35 3.10
C LYS A 158 -11.57 18.39 3.74
N LEU A 159 -10.92 17.54 2.94
CA LEU A 159 -9.88 16.63 3.40
C LEU A 159 -8.70 17.40 4.02
N VAL A 160 -8.18 18.43 3.35
CA VAL A 160 -7.07 19.25 3.86
C VAL A 160 -7.45 19.89 5.21
N ARG A 161 -8.64 20.49 5.30
CA ARG A 161 -9.12 21.08 6.56
C ARG A 161 -9.25 20.05 7.69
N ARG A 162 -9.72 18.84 7.35
CA ARG A 162 -9.81 17.74 8.32
C ARG A 162 -8.42 17.32 8.81
N ILE A 163 -7.46 17.15 7.90
CA ILE A 163 -6.06 16.82 8.25
C ILE A 163 -5.44 17.91 9.13
N GLU A 164 -5.64 19.18 8.79
CA GLU A 164 -5.13 20.31 9.58
C GLU A 164 -5.76 20.36 10.98
N PHE A 165 -7.06 20.08 11.08
CA PHE A 165 -7.76 19.98 12.36
C PHE A 165 -7.25 18.80 13.21
N GLU A 166 -7.12 17.61 12.60
CA GLU A 166 -6.57 16.41 13.26
C GLU A 166 -5.15 16.67 13.77
N LYS A 167 -4.30 17.30 12.96
CA LYS A 167 -2.93 17.65 13.37
C LYS A 167 -2.91 18.64 14.53
N ALA A 168 -3.89 19.54 14.62
CA ALA A 168 -3.99 20.50 15.72
C ALA A 168 -4.44 19.86 17.04
N ILE A 169 -5.20 18.75 17.01
CA ILE A 169 -5.62 18.01 18.21
C ILE A 169 -4.59 16.97 18.67
N GLU A 170 -3.71 16.49 17.77
CA GLU A 170 -2.67 15.48 18.03
C GLU A 170 -1.48 16.02 18.88
N VAL A 171 -1.52 17.27 19.33
CA VAL A 171 -0.43 17.94 20.09
C VAL A 171 -0.41 17.53 21.59
N GLY A 172 -1.20 16.54 22.00
CA GLY A 172 -1.15 15.94 23.34
C GLY A 172 -0.31 14.68 23.38
N GLU A 173 0.21 14.31 24.56
CA GLU A 173 0.69 12.94 24.80
C GLU A 173 -0.53 12.00 24.72
N GLU A 174 -0.83 11.47 23.54
CA GLU A 174 -1.88 10.46 23.38
C GLU A 174 -1.47 9.21 24.15
N GLU A 175 -2.28 8.84 25.14
CA GLU A 175 -2.19 7.55 25.80
C GLU A 175 -2.26 6.42 24.77
N SER A 176 -1.41 5.40 24.94
CA SER A 176 -1.34 4.27 24.00
C SER A 176 -2.72 3.70 23.76
N SER A 177 -3.12 3.52 22.48
CA SER A 177 -4.43 2.97 22.12
C SER A 177 -4.69 1.62 22.79
N VAL A 178 -3.64 0.85 23.04
CA VAL A 178 -3.69 -0.43 23.75
C VAL A 178 -4.09 -0.25 25.22
N THR A 179 -3.47 0.71 25.92
CA THR A 179 -3.82 1.06 27.31
C THR A 179 -5.27 1.47 27.39
N ARG A 180 -5.70 2.39 26.52
CA ARG A 180 -7.10 2.83 26.45
C ARG A 180 -8.07 1.67 26.20
N CYS A 181 -7.76 0.75 25.28
CA CYS A 181 -8.59 -0.43 25.04
C CYS A 181 -8.70 -1.30 26.30
N ARG A 182 -7.59 -1.55 27.00
CA ARG A 182 -7.58 -2.32 28.25
C ARG A 182 -8.38 -1.64 29.36
N ASP A 183 -8.33 -0.32 29.48
CA ASP A 183 -9.11 0.42 30.48
C ASP A 183 -10.61 0.35 30.20
N ILE A 184 -11.03 0.48 28.93
CA ILE A 184 -12.43 0.33 28.53
C ILE A 184 -12.92 -1.09 28.86
N ILE A 185 -12.09 -2.11 28.63
CA ILE A 185 -12.40 -3.50 29.00
C ILE A 185 -12.56 -3.62 30.52
N ALA A 186 -11.61 -3.08 31.30
CA ALA A 186 -11.66 -3.15 32.76
C ALA A 186 -12.88 -2.45 33.36
N GLN A 187 -13.43 -1.45 32.64
CA GLN A 187 -14.65 -0.74 32.99
C GLN A 187 -15.94 -1.43 32.49
N GLY A 188 -15.84 -2.60 31.85
CA GLY A 188 -16.98 -3.35 31.32
C GLY A 188 -17.57 -2.79 30.02
N GLY A 189 -16.85 -1.91 29.32
CA GLY A 189 -17.36 -1.18 28.14
C GLY A 189 -17.65 -2.05 26.91
N CYS A 190 -17.23 -3.32 26.92
CA CYS A 190 -17.48 -4.26 25.85
C CYS A 190 -17.84 -5.68 26.34
N ASP A 191 -18.42 -5.81 27.53
CA ASP A 191 -18.78 -7.13 28.07
C ASP A 191 -19.75 -7.90 27.16
N VAL A 192 -19.65 -9.22 27.19
CA VAL A 192 -20.53 -10.09 26.43
C VAL A 192 -21.82 -10.31 27.20
N ASP A 193 -22.94 -9.85 26.63
CA ASP A 193 -24.26 -10.03 27.22
C ASP A 193 -24.63 -11.52 27.37
N ALA A 194 -25.35 -11.87 28.43
CA ALA A 194 -25.78 -13.25 28.69
C ALA A 194 -26.68 -13.82 27.56
N SER A 195 -27.41 -12.96 26.85
CA SER A 195 -28.24 -13.32 25.69
C SER A 195 -27.44 -13.54 24.40
N TYR A 196 -26.13 -13.28 24.39
CA TYR A 196 -25.29 -13.51 23.22
C TYR A 196 -25.17 -15.01 22.91
N THR A 197 -25.74 -15.41 21.78
CA THR A 197 -25.79 -16.78 21.27
C THR A 197 -24.78 -17.05 20.14
N GLY A 198 -24.00 -16.05 19.75
CA GLY A 198 -22.97 -16.22 18.73
C GLY A 198 -21.72 -16.95 19.23
N ILE A 199 -20.69 -16.97 18.39
CA ILE A 199 -19.43 -17.68 18.62
C ILE A 199 -18.69 -17.05 19.81
N LYS A 200 -18.22 -17.87 20.75
CA LYS A 200 -17.55 -17.41 21.98
C LYS A 200 -16.11 -17.87 22.02
N LEU A 201 -15.18 -16.98 22.38
CA LEU A 201 -13.81 -17.38 22.69
C LEU A 201 -13.81 -18.33 23.91
N PRO A 202 -13.01 -19.39 23.89
CA PRO A 202 -12.82 -20.24 25.05
C PRO A 202 -12.09 -19.47 26.16
N THR A 203 -12.30 -19.91 27.40
CA THR A 203 -11.59 -19.39 28.57
C THR A 203 -10.80 -20.52 29.24
N ASN A 204 -9.64 -20.18 29.79
CA ASN A 204 -8.87 -21.11 30.61
C ASN A 204 -9.42 -21.19 32.04
N ALA A 205 -8.78 -22.00 32.90
CA ALA A 205 -9.19 -22.17 34.30
C ALA A 205 -9.20 -20.87 35.13
N ASP A 206 -8.42 -19.88 34.73
CA ASP A 206 -8.35 -18.55 35.38
C ASP A 206 -9.38 -17.57 34.81
N GLY A 207 -10.26 -18.01 33.90
CA GLY A 207 -11.25 -17.16 33.23
C GLY A 207 -10.67 -16.23 32.17
N LYS A 208 -9.40 -16.38 31.79
CA LYS A 208 -8.77 -15.59 30.72
C LYS A 208 -9.15 -16.16 29.36
N TYR A 209 -9.45 -15.29 28.40
CA TYR A 209 -9.70 -15.72 27.04
C TYR A 209 -8.47 -16.36 26.42
N THR A 210 -8.73 -17.38 25.62
CA THR A 210 -7.77 -18.15 24.83
C THR A 210 -8.34 -18.33 23.44
N ILE A 211 -7.55 -18.87 22.52
CA ILE A 211 -8.00 -19.23 21.18
C ILE A 211 -7.68 -20.69 20.91
N ASP A 212 -8.59 -21.36 20.19
CA ASP A 212 -8.41 -22.73 19.72
C ASP A 212 -8.88 -22.86 18.26
N GLN A 213 -8.59 -24.01 17.67
CA GLN A 213 -8.96 -24.29 16.28
C GLN A 213 -10.48 -24.26 16.06
N ALA A 214 -11.28 -24.69 17.04
CA ALA A 214 -12.74 -24.73 16.93
C ALA A 214 -13.35 -23.32 16.82
N PHE A 215 -12.85 -22.37 17.61
CA PHE A 215 -13.20 -20.96 17.48
C PHE A 215 -12.76 -20.40 16.13
N MET A 216 -11.53 -20.71 15.70
CA MET A 216 -11.00 -20.25 14.41
C MET A 216 -11.89 -20.67 13.24
N ASP A 217 -12.26 -21.96 13.19
CA ASP A 217 -13.11 -22.52 12.14
C ASP A 217 -14.51 -21.89 12.16
N SER A 218 -15.08 -21.71 13.35
CA SER A 218 -16.38 -21.08 13.54
C SER A 218 -16.37 -19.61 13.10
N MET A 219 -15.31 -18.87 13.44
CA MET A 219 -15.13 -17.47 13.06
C MET A 219 -15.04 -17.32 11.55
N ILE A 220 -14.21 -18.12 10.88
CA ILE A 220 -14.10 -18.13 9.41
C ILE A 220 -15.45 -18.47 8.77
N ALA A 221 -16.18 -19.45 9.31
CA ALA A 221 -17.51 -19.81 8.81
C ALA A 221 -18.51 -18.64 8.95
N ALA A 222 -18.51 -17.93 10.08
CA ALA A 222 -19.35 -16.75 10.26
C ALA A 222 -18.99 -15.64 9.27
N PHE A 223 -17.70 -15.36 9.06
CA PHE A 223 -17.27 -14.37 8.06
C PHE A 223 -17.69 -14.77 6.65
N LYS A 224 -17.62 -16.05 6.27
CA LYS A 224 -18.12 -16.53 4.97
C LYS A 224 -19.61 -16.25 4.78
N ASP A 225 -20.39 -16.39 5.86
CA ASP A 225 -21.82 -16.07 5.91
C ASP A 225 -22.14 -14.57 5.98
N GLY A 226 -21.12 -13.70 5.97
CA GLY A 226 -21.28 -12.25 6.14
C GLY A 226 -21.71 -11.84 7.55
N LYS A 227 -21.47 -12.68 8.55
CA LYS A 227 -21.75 -12.41 9.97
C LYS A 227 -20.49 -11.89 10.65
N SER A 228 -20.67 -11.02 11.65
CA SER A 228 -19.59 -10.53 12.49
C SER A 228 -19.43 -11.33 13.79
N ILE A 229 -18.26 -11.22 14.42
CA ILE A 229 -18.04 -11.69 15.80
C ILE A 229 -18.33 -10.58 16.81
N HIS A 230 -18.55 -10.96 18.06
CA HIS A 230 -18.75 -9.98 19.13
C HIS A 230 -17.53 -9.08 19.29
N ARG A 231 -17.75 -7.77 19.50
CA ARG A 231 -16.70 -6.75 19.67
C ARG A 231 -15.68 -7.11 20.75
N ARG A 232 -16.12 -7.70 21.86
CA ARG A 232 -15.23 -8.22 22.93
C ARG A 232 -14.15 -9.13 22.38
N TYR A 233 -14.55 -10.09 21.55
CA TYR A 233 -13.65 -11.13 21.02
C TYR A 233 -12.73 -10.57 19.94
N ALA A 234 -13.22 -9.66 19.10
CA ALA A 234 -12.37 -8.92 18.17
C ALA A 234 -11.26 -8.15 18.91
N TRP A 235 -11.59 -7.46 20.01
CA TRP A 235 -10.60 -6.75 20.83
C TRP A 235 -9.59 -7.69 21.47
N GLU A 236 -10.04 -8.82 22.02
CA GLU A 236 -9.14 -9.83 22.58
C GLU A 236 -8.16 -10.39 21.53
N ILE A 237 -8.63 -10.68 20.32
CA ILE A 237 -7.78 -11.13 19.20
C ILE A 237 -6.71 -10.07 18.86
N VAL A 238 -7.12 -8.81 18.71
CA VAL A 238 -6.21 -7.71 18.36
C VAL A 238 -5.18 -7.47 19.47
N LEU A 239 -5.61 -7.44 20.73
CA LEU A 239 -4.72 -7.22 21.87
C LEU A 239 -3.75 -8.39 22.08
N ALA A 240 -4.21 -9.64 21.95
CA ALA A 240 -3.36 -10.81 22.07
C ALA A 240 -2.31 -10.88 20.94
N SER A 241 -2.71 -10.57 19.70
CA SER A 241 -1.79 -10.45 18.57
C SER A 241 -0.78 -9.32 18.80
N TRP A 242 -1.22 -8.15 19.29
CA TRP A 242 -0.31 -7.06 19.64
C TRP A 242 0.68 -7.44 20.74
N ASP A 243 0.25 -8.17 21.77
CA ASP A 243 1.13 -8.65 22.85
C ASP A 243 2.21 -9.63 22.37
N LEU A 244 1.99 -10.30 21.23
CA LEU A 244 2.97 -11.14 20.57
C LEU A 244 3.90 -10.29 19.69
N LEU A 245 3.33 -9.54 18.75
CA LEU A 245 4.07 -8.76 17.75
C LEU A 245 4.93 -7.67 18.37
N SER A 246 4.49 -7.03 19.46
CA SER A 246 5.24 -5.97 20.15
C SER A 246 6.54 -6.45 20.80
N LYS A 247 6.71 -7.76 20.98
CA LYS A 247 7.92 -8.39 21.54
C LYS A 247 8.87 -8.89 20.45
N GLU A 248 8.43 -8.90 19.20
CA GLU A 248 9.26 -9.35 18.08
C GLU A 248 10.23 -8.24 17.66
N GLU A 249 11.41 -8.65 17.20
CA GLU A 249 12.34 -7.74 16.57
C GLU A 249 11.80 -7.27 15.22
N SER A 250 12.24 -6.10 14.75
CA SER A 250 11.83 -5.58 13.43
C SER A 250 12.28 -6.48 12.27
N LEU A 251 13.30 -7.31 12.49
CA LEU A 251 13.72 -8.38 11.58
C LEU A 251 13.57 -9.72 12.31
N VAL A 252 12.58 -10.50 11.92
CA VAL A 252 12.34 -11.83 12.51
C VAL A 252 13.18 -12.87 11.76
N ASN A 253 14.07 -13.54 12.47
CA ASN A 253 14.81 -14.68 11.95
C ASN A 253 14.04 -15.97 12.26
N PHE A 254 13.77 -16.77 11.23
CA PHE A 254 13.10 -18.06 11.34
C PHE A 254 13.93 -19.14 10.66
N GLU A 255 14.35 -20.15 11.42
CA GLU A 255 15.04 -21.32 10.89
C GLU A 255 14.01 -22.37 10.51
N LEU A 256 13.98 -22.75 9.22
CA LEU A 256 13.03 -23.75 8.73
C LEU A 256 13.50 -25.16 9.13
N GLU A 257 12.78 -25.75 10.08
CA GLU A 257 13.04 -27.11 10.58
C GLU A 257 12.73 -28.18 9.52
N GLU A 258 13.39 -29.33 9.59
CA GLU A 258 13.13 -30.45 8.68
C GLU A 258 11.68 -30.93 8.80
N GLY A 259 10.98 -31.02 7.67
CA GLY A 259 9.57 -31.44 7.62
C GLY A 259 8.57 -30.34 7.97
N VAL A 260 9.02 -29.09 8.12
CA VAL A 260 8.16 -27.91 8.17
C VAL A 260 8.10 -27.28 6.77
N GLU A 261 6.89 -27.00 6.29
CA GLU A 261 6.64 -26.26 5.06
C GLU A 261 6.36 -24.78 5.38
N CYS A 262 6.72 -23.88 4.48
CA CYS A 262 6.51 -22.44 4.66
C CYS A 262 6.04 -21.79 3.36
N ASP A 263 4.81 -21.29 3.37
CA ASP A 263 4.22 -20.54 2.26
C ASP A 263 4.27 -19.04 2.52
N ILE A 264 4.60 -18.26 1.47
CA ILE A 264 4.65 -16.81 1.51
C ILE A 264 3.50 -16.25 0.67
N ILE A 265 2.60 -15.53 1.33
CA ILE A 265 1.41 -14.92 0.77
C ILE A 265 1.68 -13.42 0.64
N GLY A 266 1.54 -12.89 -0.57
CA GLY A 266 1.64 -11.44 -0.83
C GLY A 266 0.37 -10.69 -0.42
N ASP A 267 0.13 -9.57 -1.08
CA ASP A 267 -0.97 -8.66 -0.80
C ASP A 267 -2.33 -9.38 -0.88
N THR A 268 -3.15 -9.21 0.16
CA THR A 268 -4.53 -9.74 0.17
C THR A 268 -5.59 -8.66 0.08
N HIS A 269 -5.27 -7.41 0.41
CA HIS A 269 -6.12 -6.22 0.23
C HIS A 269 -7.61 -6.42 0.55
N GLY A 270 -7.93 -6.97 1.72
CA GLY A 270 -9.31 -7.17 2.15
C GLY A 270 -10.14 -8.09 1.25
N GLN A 271 -9.50 -8.98 0.50
CA GLN A 271 -10.15 -10.01 -0.32
C GLN A 271 -10.33 -11.31 0.47
N PHE A 272 -11.25 -11.28 1.44
CA PHE A 272 -11.44 -12.39 2.39
C PHE A 272 -11.71 -13.75 1.71
N TYR A 273 -12.58 -13.80 0.71
CA TYR A 273 -12.90 -15.07 0.03
C TYR A 273 -11.71 -15.64 -0.74
N ASP A 274 -10.87 -14.78 -1.31
CA ASP A 274 -9.64 -15.20 -2.00
C ASP A 274 -8.60 -15.69 -0.99
N LEU A 275 -8.46 -15.03 0.17
CA LEU A 275 -7.65 -15.52 1.28
C LEU A 275 -8.08 -16.93 1.70
N ILE A 276 -9.37 -17.18 1.91
CA ILE A 276 -9.83 -18.51 2.31
C ILE A 276 -9.64 -19.54 1.18
N HIS A 277 -9.81 -19.14 -0.08
CA HIS A 277 -9.50 -20.01 -1.19
C HIS A 277 -8.01 -20.37 -1.22
N LEU A 278 -7.12 -19.41 -1.01
CA LEU A 278 -5.68 -19.64 -0.96
C LEU A 278 -5.32 -20.59 0.19
N LEU A 279 -5.88 -20.38 1.38
CA LEU A 279 -5.69 -21.28 2.52
C LEU A 279 -6.24 -22.70 2.26
N SER A 280 -7.21 -22.87 1.36
CA SER A 280 -7.67 -24.20 0.93
C SER A 280 -6.70 -24.91 -0.02
N LEU A 281 -5.81 -24.15 -0.68
CA LEU A 281 -4.79 -24.67 -1.58
C LEU A 281 -3.49 -24.98 -0.84
N THR A 282 -3.01 -24.06 0.00
CA THR A 282 -1.78 -24.23 0.80
C THR A 282 -2.02 -25.07 2.05
N GLY A 283 -3.26 -25.09 2.55
CA GLY A 283 -3.59 -25.53 3.90
C GLY A 283 -3.49 -24.39 4.92
N PRO A 284 -4.18 -24.50 6.07
CA PRO A 284 -4.05 -23.52 7.16
C PRO A 284 -2.72 -23.69 7.91
N PRO A 285 -2.30 -22.70 8.72
CA PRO A 285 -1.16 -22.85 9.62
C PRO A 285 -1.32 -24.05 10.55
N SER A 286 -0.20 -24.68 10.88
CA SER A 286 -0.12 -25.76 11.86
C SER A 286 1.29 -25.84 12.45
N GLU A 287 1.53 -26.76 13.37
CA GLU A 287 2.87 -27.03 13.90
C GLU A 287 3.92 -27.34 12.81
N LYS A 288 3.49 -27.89 11.67
CA LYS A 288 4.34 -28.25 10.52
C LYS A 288 4.14 -27.37 9.29
N HIS A 289 3.29 -26.35 9.38
CA HIS A 289 2.99 -25.48 8.26
C HIS A 289 3.02 -24.01 8.71
N CYS A 290 4.03 -23.32 8.21
CA CYS A 290 4.27 -21.91 8.44
C CYS A 290 3.64 -21.06 7.34
N LEU A 291 3.05 -19.92 7.72
CA LEU A 291 2.58 -18.91 6.78
C LEU A 291 3.23 -17.55 7.07
N VAL A 292 3.73 -16.92 6.00
CA VAL A 292 4.18 -15.54 6.01
C VAL A 292 3.21 -14.70 5.21
N PHE A 293 2.56 -13.73 5.83
CA PHE A 293 1.76 -12.72 5.15
C PHE A 293 2.62 -11.47 4.96
N ASN A 294 2.97 -11.17 3.71
CA ASN A 294 3.97 -10.17 3.37
C ASN A 294 3.39 -8.75 3.23
N GLY A 295 2.58 -8.32 4.20
CA GLY A 295 1.97 -6.99 4.23
C GLY A 295 0.74 -6.85 3.35
N ASP A 296 0.18 -5.65 3.35
CA ASP A 296 -0.92 -5.19 2.48
C ASP A 296 -2.14 -6.11 2.55
N PHE A 297 -2.56 -6.44 3.77
CA PHE A 297 -3.70 -7.31 4.02
C PHE A 297 -5.03 -6.56 4.12
N VAL A 298 -4.99 -5.25 4.34
CA VAL A 298 -6.18 -4.37 4.39
C VAL A 298 -6.22 -3.37 3.22
N ASP A 299 -7.25 -2.52 3.24
CA ASP A 299 -7.56 -1.49 2.24
C ASP A 299 -7.93 -2.05 0.86
N ARG A 300 -8.57 -1.21 0.03
CA ARG A 300 -9.14 -1.53 -1.30
C ARG A 300 -10.32 -2.51 -1.25
N GLY A 301 -10.16 -3.70 -0.68
CA GLY A 301 -11.21 -4.70 -0.55
C GLY A 301 -12.12 -4.44 0.65
N SER A 302 -13.40 -4.76 0.45
CA SER A 302 -14.47 -4.48 1.42
C SER A 302 -14.53 -5.45 2.61
N TRP A 303 -13.67 -6.47 2.65
CA TRP A 303 -13.62 -7.49 3.72
C TRP A 303 -12.31 -7.42 4.51
N SER A 304 -11.77 -6.20 4.65
CA SER A 304 -10.50 -5.94 5.32
C SER A 304 -10.54 -6.31 6.81
N VAL A 305 -11.70 -6.15 7.48
CA VAL A 305 -11.85 -6.48 8.91
C VAL A 305 -11.75 -7.99 9.12
N GLU A 306 -12.41 -8.78 8.28
CA GLU A 306 -12.41 -10.24 8.33
C GLU A 306 -11.03 -10.80 8.03
N VAL A 307 -10.33 -10.24 7.03
CA VAL A 307 -8.93 -10.59 6.73
C VAL A 307 -8.04 -10.30 7.93
N ALA A 308 -8.04 -9.07 8.45
CA ALA A 308 -7.16 -8.68 9.55
C ALA A 308 -7.42 -9.52 10.81
N LEU A 309 -8.69 -9.73 11.18
CA LEU A 309 -9.04 -10.56 12.34
C LEU A 309 -8.65 -12.03 12.14
N THR A 310 -8.78 -12.57 10.93
CA THR A 310 -8.33 -13.94 10.60
C THR A 310 -6.81 -14.08 10.79
N LEU A 311 -6.03 -13.13 10.26
CA LEU A 311 -4.56 -13.14 10.38
C LEU A 311 -4.12 -12.97 11.84
N PHE A 312 -4.73 -12.05 12.59
CA PHE A 312 -4.42 -11.86 14.01
C PHE A 312 -4.83 -13.05 14.88
N ALA A 313 -5.96 -13.69 14.58
CA ALA A 313 -6.38 -14.91 15.26
C ALA A 313 -5.43 -16.07 14.98
N TYR A 314 -4.99 -16.25 13.73
CA TYR A 314 -3.95 -17.23 13.41
C TYR A 314 -2.61 -16.92 14.08
N LYS A 315 -2.21 -15.65 14.15
CA LYS A 315 -1.01 -15.23 14.90
C LYS A 315 -1.12 -15.59 16.38
N TRP A 316 -2.29 -15.40 16.98
CA TRP A 316 -2.53 -15.77 18.37
C TRP A 316 -2.52 -17.29 18.58
N LEU A 317 -3.12 -18.05 17.65
CA LEU A 317 -3.21 -19.51 17.73
C LEU A 317 -1.86 -20.20 17.46
N TYR A 318 -1.08 -19.68 16.51
CA TYR A 318 0.20 -20.24 16.07
C TYR A 318 1.32 -19.18 16.07
N PRO A 319 1.76 -18.69 17.25
CA PRO A 319 2.66 -17.54 17.36
C PRO A 319 4.01 -17.73 16.68
N ASN A 320 4.51 -18.96 16.58
CA ASN A 320 5.82 -19.29 15.99
C ASN A 320 5.72 -19.90 14.58
N ARG A 321 4.53 -19.88 13.97
CA ARG A 321 4.27 -20.42 12.62
C ARG A 321 3.52 -19.43 11.73
N VAL A 322 3.06 -18.30 12.27
CA VAL A 322 2.39 -17.25 11.51
C VAL A 322 3.19 -15.95 11.67
N PHE A 323 3.65 -15.42 10.55
CA PHE A 323 4.46 -14.21 10.48
C PHE A 323 3.71 -13.15 9.68
N LEU A 324 3.62 -11.95 10.25
CA LEU A 324 2.90 -10.82 9.66
C LEU A 324 3.90 -9.69 9.42
N ASN A 325 4.33 -9.52 8.17
CA ASN A 325 5.15 -8.38 7.80
C ASN A 325 4.26 -7.16 7.60
N ARG A 326 4.85 -5.98 7.82
CA ARG A 326 4.16 -4.71 7.62
C ARG A 326 4.33 -4.26 6.16
N GLY A 327 3.21 -4.05 5.47
CA GLY A 327 3.16 -3.38 4.17
C GLY A 327 2.91 -1.88 4.31
N ASN A 328 2.82 -1.17 3.18
CA ASN A 328 2.51 0.27 3.20
C ASN A 328 1.06 0.53 3.60
N HIS A 329 0.14 -0.40 3.34
CA HIS A 329 -1.26 -0.28 3.71
C HIS A 329 -1.53 -0.51 5.21
N GLU A 330 -0.59 -1.03 5.99
CA GLU A 330 -0.69 -1.06 7.46
C GLU A 330 -0.20 0.25 8.11
N THR A 331 -0.72 1.38 7.62
CA THR A 331 -0.39 2.73 8.10
C THR A 331 -1.63 3.61 8.25
N LYS A 332 -1.60 4.50 9.24
CA LYS A 332 -2.69 5.45 9.55
C LYS A 332 -3.11 6.26 8.33
N ASP A 333 -2.14 6.69 7.54
CA ASP A 333 -2.41 7.56 6.39
C ASP A 333 -3.05 6.82 5.22
N MET A 334 -2.67 5.56 4.95
CA MET A 334 -3.33 4.74 3.94
C MET A 334 -4.77 4.38 4.36
N ASN A 335 -4.95 3.91 5.60
CA ASN A 335 -6.25 3.42 6.08
C ASN A 335 -7.33 4.51 6.11
N LYS A 336 -6.94 5.77 6.32
CA LYS A 336 -7.80 6.97 6.25
C LYS A 336 -8.42 7.19 4.87
N VAL A 337 -7.71 6.76 3.82
CA VAL A 337 -8.03 7.10 2.43
C VAL A 337 -8.59 5.89 1.68
N TYR A 338 -8.04 4.70 1.91
CA TYR A 338 -8.31 3.51 1.10
C TYR A 338 -9.31 2.53 1.69
N GLY A 339 -9.90 2.86 2.84
CA GLY A 339 -11.17 2.30 3.28
C GLY A 339 -11.14 1.64 4.64
N PHE A 340 -9.99 1.12 5.11
CA PHE A 340 -9.96 0.32 6.33
C PHE A 340 -10.49 1.06 7.56
N GLU A 341 -10.13 2.32 7.77
CA GLU A 341 -10.68 3.11 8.89
C GLU A 341 -12.20 3.30 8.77
N GLY A 342 -12.70 3.43 7.54
CA GLY A 342 -14.13 3.50 7.27
C GLY A 342 -14.84 2.21 7.67
N TYR A 343 -14.29 1.05 7.27
CA TYR A 343 -14.89 -0.26 7.57
C TYR A 343 -14.87 -0.62 9.06
N VAL A 344 -13.83 -0.20 9.81
CA VAL A 344 -13.73 -0.49 11.26
C VAL A 344 -14.70 0.34 12.11
N LYS A 345 -15.18 1.48 11.60
CA LYS A 345 -16.10 2.37 12.33
C LYS A 345 -17.56 1.90 12.31
N PHE A 346 -17.89 0.95 11.45
CA PHE A 346 -19.22 0.33 11.32
C PHE A 346 -19.15 -1.13 11.77
#